data_AF-A0A316AAN7-F1
#
_entry.id   AF-A0A316AAN7-F1
#
_cell.length_a   1.000
_cell.length_b   1.000
_cell.length_c   1.000
_cell.angle_alpha   90.00
_cell.angle_beta   90.00
_cell.angle_gamma   90.00
#
_symmetry.space_group_name_H-M   'P 1'
#
loop_
_entity.id
_entity.type
_entity.pdbx_description
1 polymer ?
#
loop_
_entity_poly.entity_id
_entity_poly.type
_entity_poly.pdbx_seq_one_letter_code
_entity_poly.pdbx_strand_id
1 'polypeptide(L)'
;MKTFNKLALLVTVALLTFACSSQMKLINSSVVPAATGSVKVKQDKNKNYGIEVEVRNLAQPDQLTPSRSHYVVWMDAQNVSAKKLGLMRISSKGLKGSLSTVSAQEPKKIFITAEKDEDVRYPSSFVVFSTDK
;
A
#
# COMPACT_ATOMS: atom_id res chain seq x y z
N MET A 1 2.84 53.91 -12.39
CA MET A 1 2.82 52.75 -11.45
C MET A 1 1.81 51.70 -11.97
N LYS A 2 2.15 50.89 -12.98
CA LYS A 2 1.24 49.86 -13.55
C LYS A 2 1.91 48.50 -13.81
N THR A 3 3.14 48.32 -13.37
CA THR A 3 3.96 47.11 -13.61
C THR A 3 3.95 46.12 -12.44
N PHE A 4 3.65 46.58 -11.22
CA PHE A 4 3.64 45.72 -10.03
C PHE A 4 2.53 44.65 -10.02
N ASN A 5 1.41 44.90 -10.69
CA ASN A 5 0.28 43.96 -10.69
C ASN A 5 0.49 42.75 -11.61
N LYS A 6 1.36 42.85 -12.62
CA LYS A 6 1.71 41.71 -13.49
C LYS A 6 2.79 40.82 -12.88
N LEU A 7 3.62 41.38 -11.99
CA LEU A 7 4.67 40.63 -11.30
C LEU A 7 4.11 39.76 -10.18
N ALA A 8 3.09 40.24 -9.46
CA ALA A 8 2.39 39.47 -8.43
C ALA A 8 1.64 38.24 -9.00
N LEU A 9 1.14 38.33 -10.23
CA LEU A 9 0.43 37.24 -10.90
C LEU A 9 1.39 36.16 -11.44
N LEU A 10 2.65 36.50 -11.72
CA LEU A 10 3.64 35.53 -12.21
C LEU A 10 4.23 34.63 -11.09
N VAL A 11 4.21 35.10 -9.84
CA VAL A 11 4.78 34.37 -8.70
C VAL A 11 3.81 33.30 -8.17
N THR A 12 2.51 33.43 -8.40
CA THR A 12 1.50 32.50 -7.85
C THR A 12 1.43 31.16 -8.60
N VAL A 13 1.98 31.07 -9.83
CA VAL A 13 1.93 29.84 -10.65
C VAL A 13 3.09 28.88 -10.38
N ALA A 14 4.16 29.33 -9.71
CA ALA A 14 5.38 28.54 -9.50
C ALA A 14 5.33 27.55 -8.31
N LEU A 15 4.19 27.46 -7.60
CA LEU A 15 4.03 26.60 -6.41
C LEU A 15 3.39 25.24 -6.71
N LEU A 16 3.47 24.75 -7.95
CA LEU A 16 3.16 23.35 -8.26
C LEU A 16 4.29 22.46 -7.71
N THR A 17 4.27 22.26 -6.39
CA THR A 17 5.22 21.41 -5.68
C THR A 17 5.15 19.99 -6.24
N PHE A 18 6.31 19.50 -6.71
CA PHE A 18 6.55 18.11 -7.09
C PHE A 18 6.28 17.20 -5.89
N ALA A 19 5.06 16.65 -5.81
CA ALA A 19 4.78 15.54 -4.91
C ALA A 19 5.45 14.29 -5.47
N CYS A 20 6.65 13.98 -4.97
CA CYS A 20 7.33 12.72 -5.27
C CYS A 20 6.55 11.60 -4.56
N SER A 21 5.75 10.86 -5.32
CA SER A 21 5.04 9.66 -4.87
C SER A 21 5.81 8.46 -5.39
N SER A 22 6.32 7.62 -4.49
CA SER A 22 6.95 6.37 -4.89
C SER A 22 5.86 5.32 -5.10
N GLN A 23 5.82 4.74 -6.30
CA GLN A 23 4.93 3.64 -6.61
C GLN A 23 5.73 2.35 -6.64
N MET A 24 5.33 1.38 -5.82
CA MET A 24 5.93 0.05 -5.82
C MET A 24 4.99 -0.88 -6.60
N LYS A 25 5.54 -1.62 -7.56
CA LYS A 25 4.79 -2.64 -8.29
C LYS A 25 4.67 -3.89 -7.42
N LEU A 26 3.48 -4.48 -7.40
CA LEU A 26 3.29 -5.79 -6.79
C LEU A 26 3.64 -6.89 -7.78
N ILE A 27 4.34 -7.89 -7.29
CA ILE A 27 4.59 -9.17 -7.93
C ILE A 27 3.55 -10.16 -7.41
N ASN A 28 2.95 -10.90 -8.32
CA ASN A 28 1.95 -11.90 -8.02
C ASN A 28 2.61 -13.17 -7.49
N SER A 29 2.00 -13.80 -6.49
CA SER A 29 2.34 -15.17 -6.12
C SER A 29 1.57 -16.19 -6.95
N SER A 30 1.96 -17.46 -6.85
CA SER A 30 1.20 -18.60 -7.39
C SER A 30 -0.15 -18.82 -6.68
N VAL A 31 -0.38 -18.20 -5.51
CA VAL A 31 -1.61 -18.38 -4.72
C VAL A 31 -2.80 -17.68 -5.39
N VAL A 32 -2.59 -16.49 -5.97
CA VAL A 32 -3.64 -15.75 -6.69
C VAL A 32 -3.06 -15.13 -7.97
N PRO A 33 -2.77 -15.93 -9.02
CA PRO A 33 -2.01 -15.49 -10.19
C PRO A 33 -2.68 -14.36 -11.00
N ALA A 34 -4.01 -14.32 -11.02
CA ALA A 34 -4.79 -13.34 -11.77
C ALA A 34 -4.96 -11.99 -11.06
N ALA A 35 -4.61 -11.93 -9.77
CA ALA A 35 -4.77 -10.72 -8.99
C ALA A 35 -3.71 -9.70 -9.38
N THR A 36 -4.07 -8.42 -9.42
CA THR A 36 -3.15 -7.33 -9.75
C THR A 36 -3.24 -6.28 -8.67
N GLY A 37 -2.20 -5.51 -8.43
CA GLY A 37 -2.32 -4.42 -7.47
C GLY A 37 -1.19 -3.42 -7.53
N SER A 38 -1.33 -2.40 -6.70
CA SER A 38 -0.41 -1.29 -6.62
C SER A 38 -0.26 -0.84 -5.17
N VAL A 39 0.92 -0.31 -4.88
CA VAL A 39 1.23 0.32 -3.61
C VAL A 39 1.74 1.72 -3.89
N LYS A 40 1.12 2.72 -3.26
CA LYS A 40 1.58 4.10 -3.27
C LYS A 40 2.09 4.47 -1.90
N VAL A 41 3.28 5.04 -1.85
CA VAL A 41 3.89 5.54 -0.63
C VAL A 41 4.19 7.02 -0.81
N LYS A 42 3.66 7.84 0.11
CA LYS A 42 3.84 9.29 0.10
C LYS A 42 4.26 9.78 1.47
N GLN A 43 5.36 10.52 1.53
CA GLN A 43 5.78 11.17 2.76
C GLN A 43 4.96 12.44 3.01
N ASP A 44 4.48 12.61 4.24
CA ASP A 44 3.78 13.82 4.69
C ASP A 44 4.77 14.86 5.25
N LYS A 45 4.24 16.04 5.64
CA LYS A 45 5.06 17.14 6.20
C LYS A 45 5.67 16.79 7.57
N ASN A 46 5.12 15.80 8.26
CA ASN A 46 5.60 15.31 9.55
C ASN A 46 6.60 14.16 9.39
N LYS A 47 7.01 13.85 8.16
CA LYS A 47 7.92 12.74 7.80
C LYS A 47 7.34 11.35 8.08
N ASN A 48 6.01 11.22 8.21
CA ASN A 48 5.34 9.93 8.17
C ASN A 48 5.07 9.52 6.72
N TYR A 49 4.87 8.23 6.51
CA TYR A 49 4.62 7.63 5.21
C TYR A 49 3.17 7.18 5.15
N GLY A 50 2.36 7.88 4.35
CA GLY A 50 1.04 7.42 3.93
C GLY A 50 1.20 6.28 2.93
N ILE A 51 0.52 5.17 3.20
CA ILE A 51 0.60 3.93 2.44
C ILE A 51 -0.81 3.59 1.95
N GLU A 52 -0.97 3.51 0.64
CA GLU A 52 -2.20 3.06 -0.02
C GLU A 52 -1.91 1.78 -0.78
N VAL A 53 -2.63 0.72 -0.44
CA VAL A 53 -2.56 -0.58 -1.11
C VAL A 53 -3.91 -0.83 -1.79
N GLU A 54 -3.88 -1.10 -3.08
CA GLU A 54 -5.05 -1.52 -3.86
C GLU A 54 -4.77 -2.81 -4.59
N VAL A 55 -5.73 -3.72 -4.56
CA VAL A 55 -5.68 -5.00 -5.26
C VAL A 55 -7.00 -5.22 -6.02
N ARG A 56 -6.90 -5.80 -7.21
CA ARG A 56 -7.99 -6.19 -8.10
C ARG A 56 -7.84 -7.66 -8.50
N ASN A 57 -8.96 -8.26 -8.92
CA ASN A 57 -9.09 -9.69 -9.23
C ASN A 57 -8.62 -10.60 -8.07
N LEU A 58 -8.78 -10.14 -6.83
CA LEU A 58 -8.43 -10.88 -5.63
C LEU A 58 -9.52 -11.91 -5.29
N ALA A 59 -9.14 -13.18 -5.22
CA ALA A 59 -10.03 -14.24 -4.72
C ALA A 59 -10.48 -13.94 -3.28
N GLN A 60 -11.69 -14.37 -2.89
CA GLN A 60 -12.08 -14.30 -1.49
C GLN A 60 -11.15 -15.17 -0.63
N PRO A 61 -10.83 -14.77 0.62
CA PRO A 61 -9.94 -15.56 1.48
C PRO A 61 -10.42 -17.00 1.69
N ASP A 62 -11.73 -17.18 1.80
CA ASP A 62 -12.38 -18.47 2.06
C ASP A 62 -12.30 -19.42 0.85
N GLN A 63 -12.18 -18.87 -0.36
CA GLN A 63 -12.01 -19.58 -1.63
C GLN A 63 -10.57 -20.04 -1.89
N LEU A 64 -9.60 -19.63 -1.07
CA LEU A 64 -8.21 -20.08 -1.20
C LEU A 64 -8.07 -21.55 -0.80
N THR A 65 -7.02 -22.20 -1.30
CA THR A 65 -6.64 -23.56 -0.87
C THR A 65 -5.24 -23.54 -0.25
N PRO A 66 -5.09 -23.81 1.05
CA PRO A 66 -6.15 -24.02 2.03
C PRO A 66 -6.89 -22.72 2.36
N SER A 67 -8.15 -22.85 2.77
CA SER A 67 -9.02 -21.72 3.10
C SER A 67 -8.43 -20.80 4.17
N ARG A 68 -8.69 -19.50 4.05
CA ARG A 68 -8.24 -18.41 4.93
C ARG A 68 -9.42 -17.49 5.22
N SER A 69 -9.21 -16.50 6.07
CA SER A 69 -10.28 -15.59 6.50
C SER A 69 -9.92 -14.12 6.29
N HIS A 70 -8.64 -13.78 6.34
CA HIS A 70 -8.19 -12.40 6.31
C HIS A 70 -7.04 -12.22 5.32
N TYR A 71 -7.00 -11.07 4.66
CA TYR A 71 -5.78 -10.60 4.03
C TYR A 71 -5.12 -9.56 4.93
N VAL A 72 -3.84 -9.74 5.22
CA VAL A 72 -3.08 -8.86 6.10
C VAL A 72 -1.95 -8.22 5.32
N VAL A 73 -1.82 -6.90 5.45
CA VAL A 73 -0.74 -6.14 4.82
C VAL A 73 0.39 -5.97 5.82
N TRP A 74 1.61 -6.20 5.34
CA TRP A 74 2.84 -6.11 6.10
C TRP A 74 3.82 -5.17 5.41
N MET A 75 4.74 -4.61 6.19
CA MET A 75 5.92 -3.92 5.66
C MET A 75 7.20 -4.45 6.31
N ASP A 76 8.28 -4.46 5.54
CA ASP A 76 9.63 -4.49 6.09
C ASP A 76 10.19 -3.06 6.11
N ALA A 77 10.85 -2.69 7.20
CA ALA A 77 11.63 -1.46 7.33
C ALA A 77 13.10 -1.80 7.58
N GLN A 78 13.98 -0.81 7.48
CA GLN A 78 15.42 -1.02 7.75
C GLN A 78 15.62 -1.68 9.13
N ASN A 79 16.19 -2.89 9.13
CA ASN A 79 16.56 -3.67 10.32
C ASN A 79 15.38 -4.09 11.22
N VAL A 80 14.13 -4.04 10.74
CA VAL A 80 12.95 -4.51 11.48
C VAL A 80 12.33 -5.68 10.72
N SER A 81 11.97 -6.74 11.45
CA SER A 81 11.13 -7.82 10.93
C SER A 81 9.78 -7.30 10.43
N ALA A 82 9.05 -8.14 9.70
CA ALA A 82 7.74 -7.81 9.15
C ALA A 82 6.81 -7.16 10.18
N LYS A 83 6.41 -5.93 9.93
CA LYS A 83 5.48 -5.16 10.74
C LYS A 83 4.08 -5.19 10.13
N LYS A 84 3.08 -5.58 10.92
CA LYS A 84 1.67 -5.55 10.52
C LYS A 84 1.23 -4.10 10.29
N LEU A 85 0.72 -3.82 9.09
CA LEU A 85 0.15 -2.53 8.73
C LEU A 85 -1.36 -2.49 8.95
N GLY A 86 -2.05 -3.63 8.78
CA GLY A 86 -3.49 -3.73 9.01
C GLY A 86 -4.16 -4.83 8.18
N LEU A 87 -5.46 -5.01 8.43
CA LEU A 87 -6.32 -5.88 7.64
C LEU A 87 -6.73 -5.19 6.35
N MET A 88 -6.64 -5.91 5.24
CA MET A 88 -7.14 -5.42 3.96
C MET A 88 -8.66 -5.54 3.92
N ARG A 89 -9.34 -4.44 3.63
CA ARG A 89 -10.78 -4.45 3.45
C ARG A 89 -11.12 -4.99 2.06
N ILE A 90 -11.97 -6.01 2.02
CA ILE A 90 -12.42 -6.64 0.78
C ILE A 90 -13.80 -6.12 0.40
N SER A 91 -14.03 -5.81 -0.88
CA SER A 91 -15.35 -5.39 -1.34
C SER A 91 -16.35 -6.53 -1.25
N SER A 92 -17.62 -6.21 -1.01
CA SER A 92 -18.71 -7.20 -0.86
C SER A 92 -18.90 -8.13 -2.06
N LYS A 93 -18.56 -7.68 -3.27
CA LYS A 93 -18.60 -8.49 -4.50
C LYS A 93 -17.35 -9.38 -4.69
N GLY A 94 -16.43 -9.35 -3.74
CA GLY A 94 -15.08 -9.82 -3.90
C GLY A 94 -14.29 -9.10 -4.99
N LEU A 95 -13.13 -9.63 -5.36
CA LEU A 95 -12.27 -9.11 -6.44
C LEU A 95 -11.51 -7.82 -6.14
N LYS A 96 -11.92 -6.98 -5.19
CA LYS A 96 -11.16 -5.77 -4.81
C LYS A 96 -10.80 -5.78 -3.34
N GLY A 97 -9.55 -5.45 -3.05
CA GLY A 97 -9.05 -5.26 -1.70
C GLY A 97 -8.35 -3.91 -1.57
N SER A 98 -8.50 -3.24 -0.44
CA SER A 98 -7.74 -2.02 -0.16
C SER A 98 -7.37 -1.83 1.30
N LEU A 99 -6.26 -1.12 1.52
CA LEU A 99 -5.83 -0.61 2.82
C LEU A 99 -5.24 0.79 2.64
N SER A 100 -5.63 1.71 3.51
CA SER A 100 -4.98 3.02 3.65
C SER A 100 -4.51 3.16 5.09
N THR A 101 -3.22 3.43 5.28
CA THR A 101 -2.61 3.52 6.61
C THR A 101 -1.43 4.49 6.62
N VAL A 102 -0.85 4.72 7.79
CA VAL A 102 0.33 5.56 7.99
C VAL A 102 1.40 4.81 8.79
N SER A 103 2.67 5.05 8.45
CA SER A 103 3.82 4.53 9.20
C SER A 103 4.82 5.64 9.48
N ALA A 104 5.39 5.67 10.68
CA ALA A 104 6.51 6.54 11.01
C ALA A 104 7.83 6.10 10.35
N GLN A 105 7.91 4.85 9.87
CA GLN A 105 9.08 4.28 9.22
C GLN A 105 8.84 4.13 7.73
N GLU A 106 9.86 4.41 6.93
CA GLU A 106 9.81 4.19 5.48
C GLU A 106 9.70 2.69 5.16
N PRO A 107 8.67 2.27 4.41
CA PRO A 107 8.57 0.89 3.96
C PRO A 107 9.61 0.61 2.87
N LYS A 108 10.44 -0.41 3.07
CA LYS A 108 11.36 -0.92 2.03
C LYS A 108 10.73 -2.02 1.19
N LYS A 109 9.78 -2.74 1.76
CA LYS A 109 9.00 -3.77 1.09
C LYS A 109 7.60 -3.78 1.67
N ILE A 110 6.59 -3.95 0.83
CA ILE A 110 5.21 -4.19 1.26
C ILE A 110 4.76 -5.52 0.68
N PHE A 111 4.09 -6.34 1.50
CA PHE A 111 3.59 -7.63 1.05
C PHE A 111 2.29 -7.98 1.76
N ILE A 112 1.53 -8.88 1.15
CA ILE A 112 0.20 -9.27 1.60
C ILE A 112 0.20 -10.77 1.83
N THR A 113 -0.31 -11.20 2.97
CA THR A 113 -0.52 -12.62 3.28
C THR A 113 -2.01 -12.93 3.44
N ALA A 114 -2.37 -14.19 3.24
CA ALA A 114 -3.68 -14.72 3.59
C ALA A 114 -3.61 -15.50 4.90
N GLU A 115 -4.35 -15.04 5.90
CA GLU A 115 -4.27 -15.46 7.31
C GLU A 115 -5.59 -16.06 7.79
N LYS A 116 -5.51 -16.92 8.81
CA LYS A 116 -6.69 -17.50 9.46
C LYS A 116 -7.29 -16.52 10.49
N ASP A 117 -6.44 -15.91 11.30
CA ASP A 117 -6.86 -15.01 12.36
C ASP A 117 -6.52 -13.55 12.02
N GLU A 118 -7.32 -12.62 12.53
CA GLU A 118 -7.04 -11.19 12.33
C GLU A 118 -5.88 -10.71 13.19
N ASP A 119 -5.69 -11.25 14.40
CA ASP A 119 -4.69 -10.82 15.38
C ASP A 119 -3.35 -11.55 15.30
N VAL A 120 -2.96 -11.95 14.08
CA VAL A 120 -1.64 -12.53 13.83
C VAL A 120 -0.51 -11.55 14.16
N ARG A 121 0.48 -12.03 14.92
CA ARG A 121 1.68 -11.26 15.29
C ARG A 121 2.80 -11.36 14.26
N TYR A 122 2.79 -12.42 13.46
CA TYR A 122 3.80 -12.69 12.44
C TYR A 122 3.10 -13.15 11.15
N PRO A 123 3.63 -12.79 9.97
CA PRO A 123 3.08 -13.25 8.70
C PRO A 123 3.24 -14.76 8.56
N SER A 124 2.22 -15.40 8.02
CA SER A 124 2.33 -16.78 7.54
C SER A 124 3.16 -16.86 6.25
N SER A 125 3.48 -18.09 5.85
CA SER A 125 4.10 -18.36 4.54
C SER A 125 3.16 -18.18 3.35
N PHE A 126 1.86 -17.90 3.58
CA PHE A 126 0.85 -17.71 2.53
C PHE A 126 0.89 -16.30 1.96
N VAL A 127 2.03 -15.95 1.33
CA VAL A 127 2.22 -14.67 0.65
C VAL A 127 1.45 -14.65 -0.66
N VAL A 128 0.57 -13.67 -0.82
CA VAL A 128 -0.29 -13.49 -2.00
C VAL A 128 0.33 -12.47 -2.96
N PHE A 129 0.94 -11.42 -2.41
CA PHE A 129 1.66 -10.38 -3.13
C PHE A 129 2.89 -9.91 -2.37
N SER A 130 3.86 -9.40 -3.11
CA SER A 130 4.98 -8.64 -2.56
C SER A 130 5.40 -7.57 -3.54
N THR A 131 5.88 -6.42 -3.06
CA THR A 131 6.64 -5.51 -3.92
C THR A 131 8.00 -6.12 -4.28
N ASP A 132 8.55 -5.71 -5.42
CA ASP A 132 9.97 -5.89 -5.71
C ASP A 132 10.84 -5.25 -4.62
N LYS A 133 12.05 -5.78 -4.43
CA LYS A 133 13.07 -5.22 -3.51
C LYS A 133 13.69 -3.96 -4.08
#